data_AF-A0A1M5T022-F1
#
_entry.id   AF-A0A1M5T022-F1
#
_cell.length_a   1.000
_cell.length_b   1.000
_cell.length_c   1.000
_cell.angle_alpha   90.00
_cell.angle_beta   90.00
_cell.angle_gamma   90.00
#
_symmetry.space_group_name_H-M   'P 1'
#
loop_
_entity.id
_entity.type
_entity.pdbx_description
1 polymer ?
#
loop_
_entity_poly.entity_id
_entity_poly.type
_entity_poly.pdbx_seq_one_letter_code
_entity_poly.pdbx_strand_id
1 'polypeptide(L)'
;MQRTLYRIAAALAALSVSLISHAQTPPVSLEGNYGLVSSDTAPVSKWGFSKSRITIKKIDDKHLLILLACEWKREPKAVCSEHYYAQWQESGLFIQDMNTDPMRLYYNPSTRTLTWIQRGYDAKASVRRDVYTIDNTELTDPALVRRMKREQGNADSKENLRVFGPPQGYAYTNNRIELQR
;
A
#
# COMPACT_ATOMS: atom_id res chain seq x y z
N MET A 1 64.81 44.58 8.32
CA MET A 1 63.70 45.22 7.55
C MET A 1 62.66 44.13 7.28
N GLN A 2 61.63 43.92 8.10
CA GLN A 2 60.38 44.69 8.27
C GLN A 2 59.52 44.82 6.99
N ARG A 3 58.37 44.11 7.04
CA ARG A 3 57.06 44.37 6.40
C ARG A 3 57.05 44.12 4.86
N THR A 4 56.03 43.51 4.25
CA THR A 4 54.63 43.97 4.26
C THR A 4 53.68 42.92 3.61
N LEU A 5 52.46 42.82 4.17
CA LEU A 5 51.16 42.61 3.51
C LEU A 5 50.61 41.19 3.20
N TYR A 6 49.77 40.74 4.14
CA TYR A 6 48.50 40.01 3.98
C TYR A 6 47.70 40.32 2.71
N ARG A 7 47.02 39.29 2.16
CA ARG A 7 45.73 39.25 1.41
C ARG A 7 45.72 37.93 0.59
N ILE A 8 44.80 36.97 0.70
CA ILE A 8 43.35 36.98 0.90
C ILE A 8 42.95 35.61 1.49
N ALA A 9 42.17 35.63 2.57
CA ALA A 9 41.28 34.54 2.93
C ALA A 9 39.93 34.80 2.26
N ALA A 10 39.39 33.84 1.50
CA ALA A 10 37.97 33.80 1.20
C ALA A 10 37.53 32.41 0.70
N ALA A 11 36.82 31.71 1.58
CA ALA A 11 35.65 30.88 1.26
C ALA A 11 35.83 29.64 0.36
N LEU A 12 36.49 28.61 0.88
CA LEU A 12 36.15 27.21 0.56
C LEU A 12 35.05 26.75 1.53
N ALA A 13 33.84 27.29 1.35
CA ALA A 13 32.63 26.84 2.01
C ALA A 13 31.55 26.69 0.94
N ALA A 14 31.79 25.80 -0.03
CA ALA A 14 30.84 25.47 -1.06
C ALA A 14 30.83 23.95 -1.24
N LEU A 15 29.62 23.38 -1.10
CA LEU A 15 29.25 21.98 -1.29
C LEU A 15 29.59 20.98 -0.18
N SER A 16 29.13 21.26 1.03
CA SER A 16 28.54 20.22 1.88
C SER A 16 27.04 20.44 1.94
N VAL A 17 26.36 20.37 0.79
CA VAL A 17 24.91 20.15 0.80
C VAL A 17 24.75 18.69 1.17
N SER A 18 24.66 18.46 2.47
CA SER A 18 24.16 17.21 3.04
C SER A 18 22.88 16.89 2.28
N LEU A 19 22.91 15.82 1.50
CA LEU A 19 21.70 15.15 1.04
C LEU A 19 20.98 14.69 2.30
N ILE A 20 20.15 15.56 2.86
CA ILE A 20 19.14 15.17 3.83
C ILE A 20 18.15 14.37 3.01
N SER A 21 18.44 13.07 2.84
CA SER A 21 17.39 12.09 2.62
C SER A 21 16.43 12.29 3.77
N HIS A 22 15.34 12.99 3.50
CA HIS A 22 14.20 13.00 4.39
C HIS A 22 13.64 11.58 4.29
N ALA A 23 14.20 10.69 5.11
CA ALA A 23 13.55 9.44 5.43
C ALA A 23 12.16 9.83 5.93
N GLN A 24 11.15 9.67 5.06
CA GLN A 24 9.78 9.94 5.43
C GLN A 24 9.50 9.00 6.60
N THR A 25 9.41 9.56 7.80
CA THR A 25 8.93 8.82 8.97
C THR A 25 7.64 8.12 8.55
N PRO A 26 7.46 6.83 8.89
CA PRO A 26 6.25 6.11 8.53
C PRO A 26 5.06 6.99 8.92
N PRO A 27 4.17 7.37 7.99
CA PRO A 27 2.99 8.08 8.37
C PRO A 27 2.22 7.13 9.27
N VAL A 28 2.27 7.41 10.57
CA VAL A 28 1.46 6.76 11.61
C VAL A 28 -0.05 6.92 11.28
N SER A 29 -0.42 7.60 10.19
CA SER A 29 -1.77 7.90 9.73
C SER A 29 -2.39 6.93 8.71
N LEU A 30 -1.71 5.85 8.31
CA LEU A 30 -2.23 4.89 7.32
C LEU A 30 -3.20 3.87 7.91
N GLU A 31 -3.06 3.53 9.19
CA GLU A 31 -3.99 2.62 9.87
C GLU A 31 -5.41 3.19 9.89
N GLY A 32 -6.39 2.29 9.77
CA GLY A 32 -7.80 2.62 9.91
C GLY A 32 -8.67 2.02 8.82
N ASN A 33 -9.91 2.53 8.76
CA ASN A 33 -10.91 2.06 7.82
C ASN A 33 -11.14 3.09 6.72
N TYR A 34 -11.32 2.59 5.51
CA TYR A 34 -11.47 3.39 4.30
C TYR A 34 -12.69 2.93 3.50
N GLY A 35 -13.53 3.88 3.14
CA GLY A 35 -14.75 3.70 2.36
C GLY A 35 -14.49 4.03 0.90
N LEU A 36 -15.12 3.27 0.00
CA LEU A 36 -15.05 3.51 -1.43
C LEU A 36 -15.74 4.85 -1.78
N VAL A 37 -14.99 5.75 -2.42
CA VAL A 37 -15.50 7.01 -2.97
C VAL A 37 -15.86 6.85 -4.44
N SER A 38 -14.98 6.23 -5.22
CA SER A 38 -15.24 5.95 -6.63
C SER A 38 -14.57 4.65 -7.08
N SER A 39 -15.13 4.05 -8.13
CA SER A 39 -14.59 2.86 -8.79
C SER A 39 -14.90 2.96 -10.28
N ASP A 40 -13.93 3.45 -11.04
CA ASP A 40 -14.09 3.81 -12.45
C ASP A 40 -13.16 2.97 -13.31
N THR A 41 -13.63 2.58 -14.50
CA THR A 41 -12.85 1.79 -15.45
C THR A 41 -12.77 2.49 -16.78
N ALA A 42 -11.57 2.51 -17.36
CA ALA A 42 -11.29 2.99 -18.71
C ALA A 42 -10.82 1.84 -19.60
N PRO A 43 -11.42 1.61 -20.78
CA PRO A 43 -12.61 2.27 -21.29
C PRO A 43 -13.86 1.99 -20.43
N VAL A 44 -14.84 2.89 -20.49
CA VAL A 44 -16.04 2.85 -19.63
C VAL A 44 -16.71 1.48 -19.68
N SER A 45 -16.89 0.86 -18.52
CA SER A 45 -17.53 -0.44 -18.39
C SER A 45 -18.13 -0.65 -17.00
N LYS A 46 -18.78 -1.81 -16.80
CA LYS A 46 -19.30 -2.24 -15.49
C LYS A 46 -18.27 -3.03 -14.66
N TRP A 47 -17.02 -3.12 -15.10
CA TRP A 47 -15.95 -3.68 -14.27
C TRP A 47 -15.60 -2.65 -13.20
N GLY A 48 -15.96 -2.91 -11.94
CA GLY A 48 -15.88 -1.94 -10.86
C GLY A 48 -16.67 -2.38 -9.64
N PHE A 49 -16.55 -1.63 -8.55
CA PHE A 49 -17.24 -1.90 -7.29
C PHE A 49 -18.48 -1.02 -7.11
N SER A 50 -19.59 -1.62 -6.71
CA SER A 50 -20.77 -0.89 -6.25
C SER A 50 -20.56 -0.39 -4.82
N LYS A 51 -19.90 -1.21 -3.99
CA LYS A 51 -19.49 -0.90 -2.62
C LYS A 51 -18.16 -1.58 -2.34
N SER A 52 -17.33 -0.95 -1.51
CA SER A 52 -16.11 -1.58 -1.01
C SER A 52 -15.64 -0.91 0.28
N ARG A 53 -14.93 -1.70 1.09
CA ARG A 53 -14.34 -1.33 2.37
C ARG A 53 -12.91 -1.84 2.40
N ILE A 54 -11.99 -0.99 2.81
CA ILE A 54 -10.62 -1.38 3.14
C ILE A 54 -10.40 -1.16 4.64
N THR A 55 -9.81 -2.13 5.32
CA THR A 55 -9.29 -1.98 6.68
C THR A 55 -7.79 -2.23 6.64
N ILE A 56 -7.01 -1.23 7.09
CA ILE A 56 -5.56 -1.34 7.22
C ILE A 56 -5.23 -1.49 8.70
N LYS A 57 -4.45 -2.51 9.02
CA LYS A 57 -3.94 -2.79 10.37
C LYS A 57 -2.42 -2.79 10.36
N LYS A 58 -1.83 -2.22 11.41
CA LYS A 58 -0.38 -2.28 11.61
C LYS A 58 0.03 -3.69 12.06
N ILE A 59 1.09 -4.23 11.49
CA ILE A 59 1.75 -5.46 11.96
C ILE A 59 2.99 -5.08 12.77
N ASP A 60 3.85 -4.25 12.18
CA ASP A 60 5.01 -3.64 12.82
C ASP A 60 5.26 -2.24 12.21
N ASP A 61 6.41 -1.63 12.50
CA ASP A 61 6.73 -0.26 12.04
C ASP A 61 6.80 -0.09 10.52
N LYS A 62 6.94 -1.18 9.76
CA LYS A 62 7.05 -1.16 8.30
C LYS A 62 6.00 -2.01 7.61
N HIS A 63 5.40 -2.98 8.29
CA HIS A 63 4.48 -3.94 7.68
C HIS A 63 3.03 -3.71 8.10
N LEU A 64 2.13 -3.94 7.14
CA LEU A 64 0.70 -3.66 7.25
C LEU A 64 -0.09 -4.85 6.70
N LEU A 65 -1.24 -5.11 7.31
CA LEU A 65 -2.28 -5.98 6.77
C LEU A 65 -3.39 -5.11 6.19
N ILE A 66 -3.71 -5.30 4.92
CA ILE A 66 -4.81 -4.66 4.22
C ILE A 66 -5.87 -5.71 3.99
N LEU A 67 -7.07 -5.48 4.50
CA LEU A 67 -8.23 -6.31 4.22
C LEU A 67 -9.16 -5.54 3.29
N LEU A 68 -9.53 -6.16 2.17
CA LEU A 68 -10.46 -5.63 1.19
C LEU A 68 -11.73 -6.47 1.21
N ALA A 69 -12.88 -5.82 1.35
CA ALA A 69 -14.18 -6.39 1.02
C ALA A 69 -14.85 -5.52 -0.02
N CYS A 70 -15.51 -6.12 -0.99
CA CYS A 70 -16.13 -5.39 -2.09
C CYS A 70 -17.39 -6.08 -2.59
N GLU A 71 -18.11 -5.41 -3.48
CA GLU A 71 -19.21 -5.94 -4.25
C GLU A 71 -19.05 -5.45 -5.70
N TRP A 72 -19.05 -6.37 -6.66
CA TRP A 72 -18.89 -6.01 -8.07
C TRP A 72 -20.18 -5.37 -8.63
N LYS A 73 -20.04 -4.30 -9.41
CA LYS A 73 -21.15 -3.64 -10.12
C LYS A 73 -21.90 -4.61 -11.05
N ARG A 74 -21.16 -5.45 -11.78
CA ARG A 74 -21.74 -6.41 -12.73
C ARG A 74 -22.27 -7.67 -12.05
N GLU A 75 -21.66 -8.10 -10.95
CA GLU A 75 -21.97 -9.38 -10.31
C GLU A 75 -21.90 -9.29 -8.77
N PRO A 76 -22.92 -8.69 -8.12
CA PRO A 76 -22.88 -8.41 -6.68
C PRO A 76 -22.66 -9.64 -5.78
N LYS A 77 -23.11 -10.81 -6.25
CA LYS A 77 -23.05 -12.08 -5.52
C LYS A 77 -21.70 -12.80 -5.66
N ALA A 78 -20.85 -12.40 -6.60
CA ALA A 78 -19.53 -13.02 -6.76
C ALA A 78 -18.64 -12.78 -5.54
N VAL A 79 -17.65 -13.66 -5.37
CA VAL A 79 -16.62 -13.47 -4.34
C VAL A 79 -15.83 -12.21 -4.66
N CYS A 80 -15.74 -11.31 -3.69
CA CYS A 80 -15.09 -10.02 -3.82
C CYS A 80 -14.54 -9.63 -2.46
N SER A 81 -13.40 -10.23 -2.11
CA SER A 81 -12.60 -9.82 -0.97
C SER A 81 -11.23 -10.45 -1.10
N GLU A 82 -10.26 -9.79 -0.49
CA GLU A 82 -8.88 -10.25 -0.46
C GLU A 82 -8.17 -9.65 0.74
N HIS A 83 -7.07 -10.25 1.15
CA HIS A 83 -6.12 -9.64 2.07
C HIS A 83 -4.78 -9.48 1.38
N TYR A 84 -4.08 -8.42 1.76
CA TYR A 84 -2.77 -8.09 1.25
C TYR A 84 -1.86 -7.73 2.40
N TYR A 85 -0.64 -8.15 2.26
CA TYR A 85 0.45 -7.71 3.10
C TYR A 85 1.20 -6.62 2.35
N ALA A 86 1.48 -5.52 3.04
CA ALA A 86 2.15 -4.38 2.44
C ALA A 86 3.29 -3.89 3.31
N GLN A 87 4.30 -3.33 2.67
CA GLN A 87 5.44 -2.69 3.31
C GLN A 87 5.42 -1.20 3.00
N TRP A 88 5.55 -0.39 4.05
CA TRP A 88 5.87 1.02 3.94
C TRP A 88 7.36 1.22 3.64
N GLN A 89 7.66 1.97 2.60
CA GLN A 89 9.00 2.40 2.23
C GLN A 89 9.02 3.92 2.00
N GLU A 90 10.19 4.54 2.00
CA GLU A 90 10.33 5.99 1.75
C GLU A 90 9.74 6.42 0.40
N SER A 91 9.70 5.51 -0.58
CA SER A 91 9.13 5.75 -1.92
C SER A 91 7.63 5.46 -2.01
N GLY A 92 7.00 4.95 -0.95
CA GLY A 92 5.56 4.69 -0.90
C GLY A 92 5.18 3.34 -0.29
N LEU A 93 3.94 2.92 -0.57
CA LEU A 93 3.35 1.68 -0.07
C LEU A 93 3.47 0.56 -1.12
N PHE A 94 4.09 -0.54 -0.73
CA PHE A 94 4.33 -1.68 -1.61
C PHE A 94 3.55 -2.90 -1.15
N ILE A 95 2.60 -3.35 -1.98
CA ILE A 95 1.92 -4.62 -1.75
C ILE A 95 2.87 -5.76 -2.15
N GLN A 96 3.02 -6.73 -1.25
CA GLN A 96 3.84 -7.92 -1.48
C GLN A 96 3.48 -8.60 -2.82
N ASP A 97 4.51 -8.88 -3.63
CA ASP A 97 4.48 -9.62 -4.90
C ASP A 97 3.52 -9.08 -5.98
N MET A 98 2.86 -7.95 -5.72
CA MET A 98 1.75 -7.48 -6.54
C MET A 98 1.78 -6.00 -6.88
N ASN A 99 2.75 -5.22 -6.42
CA ASN A 99 3.01 -3.88 -6.97
C ASN A 99 3.71 -3.99 -8.36
N THR A 100 3.07 -4.71 -9.28
CA THR A 100 3.53 -5.00 -10.63
C THR A 100 2.74 -4.14 -11.63
N ASP A 101 3.04 -4.22 -12.94
CA ASP A 101 2.27 -3.46 -13.93
C ASP A 101 0.74 -3.72 -13.91
N PRO A 102 0.22 -4.93 -13.62
CA PRO A 102 -1.23 -5.16 -13.53
C PRO A 102 -1.89 -4.60 -12.27
N MET A 103 -1.17 -4.25 -11.20
CA MET A 103 -1.79 -3.76 -9.97
C MET A 103 -0.88 -2.82 -9.19
N ARG A 104 -1.43 -1.67 -8.77
CA ARG A 104 -0.69 -0.68 -7.98
C ARG A 104 -1.55 -0.08 -6.89
N LEU A 105 -0.97 0.09 -5.71
CA LEU A 105 -1.58 0.84 -4.62
C LEU A 105 -0.79 2.11 -4.34
N TYR A 106 -1.49 3.24 -4.32
CA TYR A 106 -0.95 4.53 -3.96
C TYR A 106 -1.62 5.05 -2.69
N TYR A 107 -0.83 5.69 -1.84
CA TYR A 107 -1.32 6.40 -0.68
C TYR A 107 -0.89 7.86 -0.74
N ASN A 108 -1.85 8.77 -0.62
CA ASN A 108 -1.57 10.18 -0.42
C ASN A 108 -1.72 10.53 1.07
N PRO A 109 -0.63 10.83 1.79
CA PRO A 109 -0.67 11.13 3.21
C PRO A 109 -1.37 12.46 3.53
N SER A 110 -1.36 13.44 2.63
CA SER A 110 -1.97 14.76 2.90
C SER A 110 -3.49 14.72 2.90
N THR A 111 -4.08 13.89 2.04
CA THR A 111 -5.53 13.72 1.92
C THR A 111 -6.03 12.42 2.54
N ARG A 112 -5.12 11.59 3.10
CA ARG A 112 -5.37 10.23 3.60
C ARG A 112 -6.23 9.42 2.62
N THR A 113 -5.83 9.45 1.35
CA THR A 113 -6.53 8.80 0.25
C THR A 113 -5.73 7.59 -0.22
N LEU A 114 -6.42 6.46 -0.37
CA LEU A 114 -5.87 5.27 -1.01
C LEU A 114 -6.42 5.19 -2.44
N THR A 115 -5.53 4.94 -3.40
CA THR A 115 -5.93 4.69 -4.79
C THR A 115 -5.41 3.32 -5.21
N TRP A 116 -6.34 2.43 -5.53
CA TRP A 116 -6.07 1.12 -6.10
C TRP A 116 -6.21 1.22 -7.61
N ILE A 117 -5.18 0.79 -8.35
CA ILE A 117 -5.24 0.69 -9.81
C ILE A 117 -5.05 -0.78 -10.18
N GLN A 118 -5.95 -1.31 -11.01
CA GLN A 118 -5.85 -2.66 -11.53
C GLN A 118 -6.06 -2.68 -13.04
N ARG A 119 -5.17 -3.33 -13.78
CA ARG A 119 -5.36 -3.61 -15.20
C ARG A 119 -6.12 -4.91 -15.37
N GLY A 120 -7.10 -4.90 -16.27
CA GLY A 120 -7.87 -6.06 -16.65
C GLY A 120 -7.05 -6.93 -17.59
N TYR A 121 -7.24 -8.24 -17.49
CA TYR A 121 -6.71 -9.21 -18.45
C TYR A 121 -7.59 -9.33 -19.70
N ASP A 122 -8.30 -8.26 -20.06
CA ASP A 122 -9.18 -8.25 -21.22
C ASP A 122 -8.47 -7.74 -22.47
N ALA A 123 -9.03 -8.04 -23.64
CA ALA A 123 -8.49 -7.56 -24.92
C ALA A 123 -8.49 -6.02 -25.06
N LYS A 124 -9.15 -5.30 -24.15
CA LYS A 124 -9.27 -3.84 -24.16
C LYS A 124 -8.20 -3.15 -23.30
N ALA A 125 -7.32 -3.93 -22.65
CA ALA A 125 -6.35 -3.46 -21.67
C ALA A 125 -6.99 -2.52 -20.64
N SER A 126 -8.21 -2.85 -20.19
CA SER A 126 -9.00 -2.00 -19.31
C SER A 126 -8.22 -1.66 -18.04
N VAL A 127 -8.37 -0.45 -17.52
CA VAL A 127 -7.76 -0.01 -16.27
C VAL A 127 -8.86 0.44 -15.32
N ARG A 128 -8.99 -0.25 -14.19
CA ARG A 128 -9.84 0.13 -13.07
C ARG A 128 -9.06 0.99 -12.09
N ARG A 129 -9.69 2.06 -11.60
CA ARG A 129 -9.21 2.92 -10.52
C ARG A 129 -10.27 2.97 -9.43
N ASP A 130 -9.91 2.49 -8.25
CA ASP A 130 -10.74 2.56 -7.05
C ASP A 130 -10.11 3.58 -6.08
N VAL A 131 -10.89 4.59 -5.67
CA VAL A 131 -10.45 5.65 -4.76
C VAL A 131 -11.16 5.48 -3.43
N TYR A 132 -10.40 5.50 -2.35
CA TYR A 132 -10.89 5.35 -0.99
C TYR A 132 -10.41 6.49 -0.11
N THR A 133 -11.27 6.91 0.82
CA THR A 133 -10.93 7.88 1.87
C THR A 133 -11.26 7.28 3.23
N ILE A 134 -10.73 7.88 4.30
CA ILE A 134 -11.07 7.46 5.66
C ILE A 134 -12.59 7.45 5.82
N ASP A 135 -13.08 6.40 6.47
CA ASP A 135 -14.47 6.27 6.80
C ASP A 135 -14.58 5.60 8.17
N ASN A 136 -14.87 6.41 9.17
CA ASN A 136 -15.02 5.98 10.56
C ASN A 136 -16.41 5.44 10.88
N THR A 137 -17.30 5.33 9.89
CA THR A 137 -18.61 4.70 10.11
C THR A 137 -18.46 3.22 10.40
N GLU A 138 -19.34 2.69 11.23
CA GLU A 138 -19.37 1.25 11.51
C GLU A 138 -19.74 0.48 10.24
N LEU A 139 -19.01 -0.60 9.95
CA LEU A 139 -19.34 -1.47 8.82
C LEU A 139 -20.57 -2.32 9.17
N THR A 140 -21.72 -1.92 8.66
CA THR A 140 -23.01 -2.58 8.93
C THR A 140 -23.53 -3.44 7.77
N ASP A 141 -23.00 -3.28 6.56
CA ASP A 141 -23.41 -4.08 5.39
C ASP A 141 -23.11 -5.58 5.63
N PRO A 142 -24.12 -6.46 5.70
CA PRO A 142 -23.91 -7.85 6.10
C PRO A 142 -22.99 -8.64 5.15
N ALA A 143 -22.99 -8.31 3.85
CA ALA A 143 -22.13 -8.98 2.89
C ALA A 143 -20.68 -8.57 3.08
N LEU A 144 -20.42 -7.28 3.26
CA LEU A 144 -19.08 -6.77 3.51
C LEU A 144 -18.54 -7.24 4.87
N VAL A 145 -19.37 -7.27 5.93
CA VAL A 145 -18.96 -7.79 7.25
C VAL A 145 -18.51 -9.25 7.16
N ARG A 146 -19.29 -10.12 6.50
CA ARG A 146 -18.92 -11.53 6.36
C ARG A 146 -17.64 -11.71 5.55
N ARG A 147 -17.49 -10.95 4.46
CA ARG A 147 -16.30 -10.94 3.60
C ARG A 147 -15.06 -10.47 4.38
N MET A 148 -15.18 -9.40 5.15
CA MET A 148 -14.10 -8.86 5.98
C MET A 148 -13.65 -9.86 7.06
N LYS A 149 -14.62 -10.51 7.74
CA LYS A 149 -14.32 -11.57 8.72
C LYS A 149 -13.61 -12.76 8.08
N ARG A 150 -14.01 -13.16 6.87
CA ARG A 150 -13.33 -14.22 6.12
C ARG A 150 -11.89 -13.84 5.80
N GLU A 151 -11.65 -12.63 5.29
CA GLU A 151 -10.28 -12.23 4.95
C GLU A 151 -9.38 -12.07 6.17
N GLN A 152 -9.93 -11.61 7.30
CA GLN A 152 -9.21 -11.65 8.58
C GLN A 152 -8.85 -13.11 8.93
N GLY A 153 -9.83 -14.02 8.91
CA GLY A 153 -9.58 -15.44 9.19
C GLY A 153 -8.59 -16.08 8.22
N ASN A 154 -8.60 -15.67 6.95
CA ASN A 154 -7.63 -16.12 5.96
C ASN A 154 -6.22 -15.60 6.28
N ALA A 155 -6.08 -14.33 6.65
CA ALA A 155 -4.80 -13.73 7.03
C ALA A 155 -4.24 -14.33 8.33
N ASP A 156 -5.11 -14.75 9.26
CA ASP A 156 -4.72 -15.43 10.50
C ASP A 156 -4.43 -16.93 10.30
N SER A 157 -4.81 -17.49 9.14
CA SER A 157 -4.60 -18.90 8.83
C SER A 157 -3.12 -19.19 8.59
N LYS A 158 -2.62 -20.22 9.27
CA LYS A 158 -1.25 -20.71 9.10
C LYS A 158 -0.97 -21.25 7.70
N GLU A 159 -2.00 -21.63 6.94
CA GLU A 159 -1.85 -22.12 5.57
C GLU A 159 -1.66 -20.99 4.54
N ASN A 160 -2.06 -19.76 4.88
CA ASN A 160 -1.99 -18.60 3.99
C ASN A 160 -0.84 -17.65 4.31
N LEU A 161 0.18 -18.12 5.04
CA LEU A 161 1.36 -17.33 5.39
C LEU A 161 2.10 -16.87 4.14
N ARG A 162 1.82 -15.63 3.69
CA ARG A 162 2.61 -14.94 2.65
C ARG A 162 3.85 -14.32 3.30
N VAL A 163 4.99 -14.59 2.70
CA VAL A 163 6.31 -14.43 3.31
C VAL A 163 6.95 -13.11 2.82
N PHE A 164 7.20 -12.13 3.70
CA PHE A 164 7.57 -10.73 3.35
C PHE A 164 9.06 -10.45 2.96
N GLY A 165 9.34 -9.92 1.75
CA GLY A 165 10.64 -9.29 1.37
C GLY A 165 10.89 -9.18 -0.15
N PRO A 166 12.09 -8.82 -0.63
CA PRO A 166 12.52 -8.93 -2.03
C PRO A 166 13.44 -10.16 -2.30
N PRO A 167 13.44 -10.70 -3.53
CA PRO A 167 14.25 -11.86 -3.89
C PRO A 167 15.70 -11.45 -4.09
N GLN A 168 16.59 -11.75 -3.13
CA GLN A 168 17.97 -12.18 -3.42
C GLN A 168 18.72 -12.60 -2.14
N GLY A 169 18.68 -13.89 -1.77
CA GLY A 169 17.68 -14.85 -2.22
C GLY A 169 16.28 -14.58 -1.65
N TYR A 170 16.21 -13.79 -0.57
CA TYR A 170 15.42 -13.97 0.66
C TYR A 170 16.16 -14.82 1.72
N ALA A 171 16.44 -14.27 2.91
CA ALA A 171 16.85 -15.04 4.08
C ALA A 171 16.17 -14.48 5.33
N TYR A 172 15.56 -15.37 6.12
CA TYR A 172 14.36 -15.16 6.93
C TYR A 172 14.59 -15.51 8.42
N THR A 173 15.10 -14.60 9.27
CA THR A 173 15.26 -14.84 10.73
C THR A 173 14.44 -13.91 11.64
N ASN A 174 13.60 -14.55 12.49
CA ASN A 174 12.78 -14.00 13.58
C ASN A 174 11.64 -13.04 13.20
N ASN A 175 10.88 -13.41 12.17
CA ASN A 175 9.41 -13.28 12.03
C ASN A 175 8.93 -14.10 10.79
N ARG A 176 9.49 -15.32 10.61
CA ARG A 176 9.84 -15.93 9.31
C ARG A 176 10.22 -17.44 9.50
N ILE A 177 9.76 -18.49 8.75
CA ILE A 177 10.44 -19.85 8.63
C ILE A 177 10.02 -20.70 7.38
N GLU A 178 11.05 -21.35 6.83
CA GLU A 178 11.26 -22.38 5.79
C GLU A 178 10.55 -23.75 5.98
N LEU A 179 10.33 -24.50 4.89
CA LEU A 179 10.08 -25.94 4.99
C LEU A 179 11.41 -26.65 5.32
N GLN A 180 11.62 -26.99 6.59
CA GLN A 180 12.55 -28.06 6.98
C GLN A 180 11.78 -29.21 7.63
N ARG A 181 11.50 -30.24 6.83
CA ARG A 181 12.07 -31.58 6.99
C ARG A 181 12.18 -32.24 5.61
#